data_AF-A0A351WYG2-F1
#
_entry.id   AF-A0A351WYG2-F1
#
_cell.length_a   1.000
_cell.length_b   1.000
_cell.length_c   1.000
_cell.angle_alpha   90.00
_cell.angle_beta   90.00
_cell.angle_gamma   90.00
#
_symmetry.space_group_name_H-M   'P 1'
#
loop_
_entity.id
_entity.type
_entity.pdbx_description
1 polymer ?
#
loop_
_entity_poly.entity_id
_entity_poly.type
_entity_poly.pdbx_seq_one_letter_code
_entity_poly.pdbx_strand_id
1 'polypeptide(L)'
;MPPAFSFAIAAAAVTAYVTGLEKRERATLMQIFSSHVAPEIAEMIWQQRGALLVEGRLSPKKMTATVLFSDLKGFTTISEKMDPQELMGWLNTYMESMTGLIMRHGGVVDNFVGDG
;
A
#
# COMPACT_ATOMS: atom_id res chain seq x y z
N MET A 1 -9.45 -23.26 -44.32
CA MET A 1 -8.66 -22.44 -43.35
C MET A 1 -7.42 -23.24 -42.99
N PRO A 2 -6.20 -22.75 -43.23
CA PRO A 2 -4.98 -23.51 -42.94
C PRO A 2 -4.90 -23.85 -41.45
N PRO A 3 -4.51 -25.07 -41.05
CA PRO A 3 -4.47 -25.50 -39.65
C PRO A 3 -3.61 -24.59 -38.76
N ALA A 4 -2.62 -23.90 -39.33
CA ALA A 4 -1.78 -22.92 -38.63
C ALA A 4 -2.57 -21.75 -38.00
N PHE A 5 -3.65 -21.28 -38.63
CA PHE A 5 -4.46 -20.17 -38.09
C PHE A 5 -5.23 -20.60 -36.84
N SER A 6 -5.75 -21.83 -36.81
CA SER A 6 -6.47 -22.36 -35.66
C SER A 6 -5.56 -22.51 -34.44
N PHE A 7 -4.31 -22.96 -34.64
CA PHE A 7 -3.32 -23.01 -33.56
C PHE A 7 -2.95 -21.63 -33.03
N ALA A 8 -2.77 -20.63 -33.92
CA ALA A 8 -2.44 -19.28 -33.50
C ALA A 8 -3.56 -18.63 -32.68
N ILE A 9 -4.82 -18.80 -33.09
CA ILE A 9 -5.99 -18.29 -32.35
C ILE A 9 -6.12 -18.97 -30.99
N ALA A 10 -5.95 -20.29 -30.94
CA ALA A 10 -6.00 -21.03 -29.68
C ALA A 10 -4.88 -20.59 -28.73
N ALA A 11 -3.65 -20.45 -29.22
CA ALA A 11 -2.52 -19.96 -28.43
C ALA A 11 -2.77 -18.54 -27.91
N ALA A 12 -3.23 -17.62 -28.75
CA ALA A 12 -3.55 -16.25 -28.35
C ALA A 12 -4.68 -16.20 -27.30
N ALA A 13 -5.72 -17.03 -27.45
CA ALA A 13 -6.83 -17.12 -26.50
C ALA A 13 -6.36 -17.68 -25.15
N VAL A 14 -5.54 -18.74 -25.16
CA VAL A 14 -4.96 -19.32 -23.94
C VAL A 14 -4.04 -18.31 -23.26
N THR A 15 -3.12 -17.66 -23.99
CA THR A 15 -2.25 -16.62 -23.42
C THR A 15 -3.05 -15.48 -22.83
N ALA A 16 -4.05 -14.94 -23.56
CA ALA A 16 -4.89 -13.87 -23.06
C ALA A 16 -5.67 -14.26 -21.78
N TYR A 17 -6.17 -15.51 -21.72
CA TYR A 17 -6.87 -16.04 -20.55
C TYR A 17 -5.94 -16.17 -19.34
N VAL A 18 -4.75 -16.76 -19.53
CA VAL A 18 -3.75 -16.94 -18.45
C VAL A 18 -3.25 -15.59 -17.94
N THR A 19 -2.86 -14.66 -18.82
CA THR A 19 -2.41 -13.33 -18.40
C THR A 19 -3.54 -12.52 -17.73
N GLY A 20 -4.79 -12.76 -18.11
CA GLY A 20 -5.96 -12.17 -17.45
C GLY A 20 -6.15 -12.65 -16.01
N LEU A 21 -5.96 -13.95 -15.77
CA LEU A 21 -6.00 -14.55 -14.43
C LEU A 21 -4.86 -14.05 -13.54
N GLU A 22 -3.63 -14.08 -14.04
CA GLU A 22 -2.45 -13.61 -13.29
C GLU A 22 -2.58 -12.14 -12.85
N LYS A 23 -3.17 -11.28 -13.69
CA LYS A 23 -3.42 -9.87 -13.33
C LYS A 23 -4.41 -9.74 -12.18
N ARG A 24 -5.46 -10.56 -12.14
CA ARG A 24 -6.47 -10.53 -11.07
C ARG A 24 -5.90 -11.05 -9.76
N GLU A 25 -5.17 -12.16 -9.78
CA GLU A 25 -4.49 -12.67 -8.59
C GLU A 25 -3.48 -11.66 -8.05
N ARG A 26 -2.70 -11.02 -8.93
CA ARG A 26 -1.76 -9.96 -8.54
C ARG A 26 -2.48 -8.78 -7.89
N ALA A 27 -3.62 -8.33 -8.44
CA ALA A 27 -4.39 -7.23 -7.86
C ALA A 27 -4.91 -7.58 -6.47
N THR A 28 -5.43 -8.79 -6.27
CA THR A 28 -5.90 -9.28 -4.97
C THR A 28 -4.76 -9.37 -3.96
N LEU A 29 -3.61 -9.92 -4.35
CA LEU A 29 -2.43 -10.02 -3.47
C LEU A 29 -1.91 -8.64 -3.07
N MET A 30 -1.83 -7.69 -3.99
CA MET A 30 -1.43 -6.31 -3.69
C MET A 30 -2.43 -5.60 -2.79
N GLN A 31 -3.73 -5.81 -2.99
CA GLN A 31 -4.76 -5.25 -2.12
C GLN A 31 -4.61 -5.73 -0.67
N ILE A 32 -4.36 -7.03 -0.46
CA ILE A 32 -4.12 -7.61 0.87
C ILE A 32 -2.79 -7.10 1.47
N PHE A 33 -1.76 -6.93 0.64
CA PHE A 33 -0.48 -6.41 1.11
C PHE A 33 -0.62 -4.93 1.53
N SER A 34 -1.33 -4.12 0.76
CA SER A 34 -1.58 -2.70 1.04
C SER A 34 -2.45 -2.44 2.27
N SER A 35 -3.17 -3.45 2.78
CA SER A 35 -3.90 -3.29 4.04
C SER A 35 -3.01 -3.41 5.28
N HIS A 36 -1.75 -3.85 5.11
CA HIS A 36 -0.79 -4.06 6.21
C HIS A 36 0.46 -3.19 6.09
N VAL A 37 0.71 -2.61 4.91
CA VAL A 37 1.81 -1.67 4.66
C VAL A 37 1.33 -0.57 3.72
N ALA A 38 1.91 0.63 3.83
CA ALA A 38 1.59 1.74 2.94
C ALA A 38 1.69 1.29 1.45
N PRO A 39 0.76 1.70 0.56
CA PRO A 39 0.72 1.26 -0.83
C PRO A 39 2.05 1.43 -1.58
N GLU A 40 2.81 2.48 -1.24
CA GLU A 40 4.11 2.78 -1.81
C GLU A 40 5.16 1.75 -1.40
N ILE A 41 5.11 1.28 -0.16
CA ILE A 41 5.98 0.21 0.35
C ILE A 41 5.61 -1.12 -0.31
N ALA A 42 4.31 -1.42 -0.46
CA ALA A 42 3.85 -2.61 -1.16
C ALA A 42 4.35 -2.64 -2.61
N GLU A 43 4.20 -1.54 -3.34
CA GLU A 43 4.65 -1.44 -4.73
C GLU A 43 6.19 -1.49 -4.82
N MET A 44 6.91 -0.82 -3.92
CA MET A 44 8.38 -0.90 -3.86
C MET A 44 8.86 -2.33 -3.62
N ILE A 45 8.27 -3.03 -2.64
CA ILE A 45 8.58 -4.44 -2.36
C ILE A 45 8.31 -5.29 -3.59
N TRP A 46 7.19 -5.05 -4.28
CA TRP A 46 6.83 -5.80 -5.47
C TRP A 46 7.81 -5.61 -6.64
N GLN A 47 8.17 -4.36 -6.93
CA GLN A 47 9.10 -4.01 -8.02
C GLN A 47 10.52 -4.50 -7.74
N GLN A 48 10.96 -4.44 -6.48
CA GLN A 48 12.31 -4.82 -6.08
C GLN A 48 12.37 -6.20 -5.41
N ARG A 49 11.32 -7.04 -5.53
CA ARG A 49 11.21 -8.33 -4.83
C ARG A 49 12.42 -9.25 -5.02
N GLY A 50 13.02 -9.26 -6.21
CA GLY A 50 14.20 -10.09 -6.50
C GLY A 50 15.48 -9.62 -5.79
N ALA A 51 15.54 -8.36 -5.36
CA ALA A 51 16.66 -7.79 -4.61
C ALA A 51 16.38 -7.67 -3.11
N LEU A 52 15.11 -7.49 -2.73
CA LEU A 52 14.68 -7.33 -1.34
C LEU A 52 14.39 -8.67 -0.65
N LEU A 53 14.01 -9.71 -1.40
CA LEU A 53 13.75 -11.04 -0.86
C LEU A 53 14.99 -11.94 -0.99
N VAL A 54 15.56 -12.31 0.15
CA VAL A 54 16.60 -13.33 0.27
C VAL A 54 15.95 -14.54 0.93
N GLU A 55 15.96 -15.70 0.26
CA GLU A 55 15.29 -16.93 0.73
C GLU A 55 13.80 -16.73 1.06
N GLY A 56 13.11 -15.86 0.32
CA GLY A 56 11.70 -15.55 0.54
C GLY A 56 11.41 -14.63 1.73
N ARG A 57 12.45 -14.04 2.35
CA ARG A 57 12.31 -13.08 3.46
C ARG A 57 12.87 -11.72 3.09
N LEU A 58 12.25 -10.65 3.59
CA LEU A 58 12.78 -9.30 3.45
C LEU A 58 14.16 -9.21 4.11
N SER A 59 15.16 -8.80 3.35
CA SER A 59 16.52 -8.61 3.85
C SER A 59 16.59 -7.34 4.72
N PRO A 60 17.09 -7.43 5.97
CA PRO A 60 17.27 -6.25 6.80
C PRO A 60 18.28 -5.29 6.17
N LYS A 61 17.92 -4.01 6.06
CA LYS A 61 18.78 -2.97 5.48
C LYS A 61 19.06 -1.88 6.51
N LYS A 62 20.34 -1.58 6.75
CA LYS A 62 20.73 -0.36 7.46
C LYS A 62 20.60 0.82 6.52
N MET A 63 19.92 1.88 6.97
CA MET A 63 19.76 3.12 6.22
C MET A 63 19.75 4.32 7.17
N THR A 64 20.18 5.47 6.66
CA THR A 64 19.95 6.75 7.33
C THR A 64 18.53 7.20 7.01
N ALA A 65 17.74 7.50 8.04
CA ALA A 65 16.37 7.96 7.91
C ALA A 65 16.12 9.16 8.83
N THR A 66 15.18 10.01 8.45
CA THR A 66 14.63 11.07 9.31
C THR A 66 13.27 10.60 9.80
N VAL A 67 13.07 10.60 11.12
CA VAL A 67 11.81 10.20 11.75
C VAL A 67 11.07 11.45 12.21
N LEU A 68 9.79 11.55 11.85
CA LEU A 68 8.90 12.62 12.27
C LEU A 68 7.86 12.04 13.23
N PHE A 69 7.73 12.66 14.41
CA PHE A 69 6.61 12.43 15.32
C PHE A 69 5.77 13.70 15.37
N SER A 70 4.46 13.55 15.26
CA SER A 70 3.50 14.65 15.29
C SER A 70 2.34 14.25 16.17
N ASP A 71 1.86 15.19 16.98
CA ASP A 71 0.77 14.97 17.93
C ASP A 71 -0.13 16.21 17.99
N LEU A 72 -1.42 16.02 18.28
CA LEU A 72 -2.42 17.07 18.32
C LEU A 72 -2.44 17.75 19.68
N LYS A 73 -2.07 19.04 19.69
CA LYS A 73 -2.13 19.85 20.92
C LYS A 73 -3.56 19.90 21.47
N GLY A 74 -3.72 19.45 22.71
CA GLY A 74 -5.00 19.53 23.43
C GLY A 74 -6.00 18.45 23.02
N PHE A 75 -5.56 17.39 22.32
CA PHE A 75 -6.40 16.27 21.92
C PHE A 75 -7.22 15.69 23.08
N THR A 76 -6.61 15.45 24.24
CA THR A 76 -7.30 14.92 25.43
C THR A 76 -8.54 15.75 25.81
N THR A 77 -8.42 17.07 25.82
CA THR A 77 -9.55 17.95 26.17
C THR A 77 -10.64 17.94 25.09
N ILE A 78 -10.26 17.76 23.83
CA ILE A 78 -11.19 17.70 22.69
C ILE A 78 -11.93 16.36 22.70
N SER A 79 -11.21 15.25 22.87
CA SER A 79 -11.75 13.89 22.85
C SER A 79 -12.70 13.60 24.01
N GLU A 80 -12.48 14.21 25.17
CA GLU A 80 -13.38 14.11 26.32
C GLU A 80 -14.72 14.86 26.13
N LYS A 81 -14.79 15.80 25.19
CA LYS A 81 -15.95 16.70 25.00
C LYS A 81 -16.72 16.44 23.71
N MET A 82 -16.11 15.76 22.75
CA MET A 82 -16.67 15.51 21.43
C MET A 82 -17.37 14.15 21.40
N ASP A 83 -18.46 14.05 20.65
CA ASP A 83 -19.08 12.76 20.39
C ASP A 83 -18.08 11.84 19.66
N PRO A 84 -18.00 10.54 20.00
CA PRO A 84 -17.03 9.63 19.37
C PRO A 84 -17.10 9.61 17.85
N GLN A 85 -18.28 9.74 17.24
CA GLN A 85 -18.42 9.70 15.79
C GLN A 85 -17.90 11.00 15.14
N GLU A 86 -18.13 12.14 15.77
CA GLU A 86 -17.59 13.43 15.34
C GLU A 86 -16.06 13.47 15.52
N LEU A 87 -15.55 12.94 16.64
CA LEU A 87 -14.13 12.85 16.93
C LEU A 87 -13.40 12.02 15.87
N MET A 88 -13.94 10.86 15.51
CA MET A 88 -13.36 10.01 14.47
C MET A 88 -13.35 10.70 13.10
N GLY A 89 -14.42 11.42 12.75
CA GLY A 89 -14.47 12.18 11.50
C GLY A 89 -13.43 13.31 11.45
N TRP A 90 -13.28 14.04 12.56
CA TRP A 90 -12.29 15.09 12.69
C TRP A 90 -10.86 14.54 12.62
N LEU A 91 -10.58 13.45 13.35
CA LEU A 91 -9.28 12.81 13.37
C LEU A 91 -8.90 12.28 11.98
N ASN A 92 -9.82 11.59 11.29
CA ASN A 92 -9.58 11.09 9.93
C ASN A 92 -9.23 12.24 8.96
N THR A 93 -9.93 13.37 9.05
CA THR A 93 -9.66 14.55 8.20
C THR A 93 -8.24 15.10 8.42
N TYR A 94 -7.80 15.17 9.68
CA TYR A 94 -6.44 15.58 10.02
C TYR A 94 -5.39 14.57 9.51
N MET A 95 -5.62 13.27 9.76
CA MET A 95 -4.73 12.19 9.33
C MET A 95 -4.56 12.19 7.81
N GLU A 96 -5.65 12.25 7.04
CA GLU A 96 -5.61 12.33 5.57
C GLU A 96 -4.81 13.54 5.06
N SER A 97 -4.99 14.70 5.69
CA SER A 97 -4.28 15.93 5.33
C SER A 97 -2.77 15.81 5.58
N MET A 98 -2.39 15.25 6.74
CA MET A 98 -0.99 15.04 7.12
C MET A 98 -0.32 13.96 6.26
N THR A 99 -0.98 12.83 6.05
CA THR A 99 -0.51 11.77 5.16
C THR A 99 -0.28 12.29 3.75
N GLY A 100 -1.23 13.06 3.20
CA GLY A 100 -1.08 13.69 1.89
C GLY A 100 0.13 14.64 1.81
N LEU A 101 0.42 15.40 2.87
CA LEU A 101 1.63 16.23 2.93
C LEU A 101 2.91 15.39 2.96
N ILE A 102 2.99 14.40 3.86
CA ILE A 102 4.16 13.53 4.02
C ILE A 102 4.48 12.82 2.69
N MET A 103 3.47 12.25 2.05
CA MET A 103 3.61 11.54 0.77
C MET A 103 4.06 12.47 -0.37
N ARG A 104 3.54 13.71 -0.43
CA ARG A 104 3.99 14.71 -1.43
C ARG A 104 5.48 15.05 -1.30
N HIS A 105 6.05 14.92 -0.11
CA HIS A 105 7.46 15.14 0.15
C HIS A 105 8.31 13.85 0.08
N GLY A 106 7.74 12.73 -0.39
CA GLY A 106 8.44 11.45 -0.51
C GLY A 106 8.66 10.72 0.82
N GLY A 107 7.99 11.14 1.88
CA GLY A 107 7.94 10.41 3.14
C GLY A 107 6.92 9.27 3.09
N VAL A 108 7.00 8.38 4.08
CA VAL A 108 6.06 7.27 4.27
C VAL A 108 5.54 7.34 5.70
N VAL A 109 4.24 7.12 5.89
CA VAL A 109 3.64 6.98 7.21
C VAL A 109 3.78 5.53 7.66
N ASP A 110 4.46 5.31 8.78
CA ASP A 110 4.72 3.98 9.35
C ASP A 110 3.52 3.47 10.15
N ASN A 111 3.00 4.29 11.06
CA ASN A 111 1.86 3.94 11.90
C ASN A 111 1.14 5.19 12.43
N PHE A 112 -0.09 5.02 12.88
CA PHE A 112 -0.85 5.98 13.69
C PHE A 112 -1.09 5.39 15.09
N VAL A 113 -0.70 6.10 16.14
CA VAL A 113 -0.81 5.69 17.55
C VAL A 113 -1.62 6.75 18.33
N GLY A 114 -2.94 6.59 18.30
CA GLY A 114 -3.85 7.55 18.96
C GLY A 114 -4.03 8.81 18.12
N ASP A 115 -3.53 9.94 18.61
CA ASP A 115 -3.50 11.25 17.95
C ASP A 115 -2.23 11.51 17.11
N GLY A 116 -1.25 10.59 17.17
CA GLY A 116 -0.02 10.61 16.39
C GLY A 116 0.37 9.25 15.87
#